data_AF-A0A8J4XLY4-F1
#
_entry.id   AF-A0A8J4XLY4-F1
#
_cell.length_a   1.000
_cell.length_b   1.000
_cell.length_c   1.000
_cell.angle_alpha   90.00
_cell.angle_beta   90.00
_cell.angle_gamma   90.00
#
_symmetry.space_group_name_H-M   'P 1'
#
loop_
_entity.id
_entity.type
_entity.pdbx_description
1 polymer ?
#
loop_
_entity_poly.entity_id
_entity_poly.type
_entity_poly.pdbx_seq_one_letter_code
_entity_poly.pdbx_strand_id
1 'polypeptide(L)'
;MTKEETKKSLQNALRRWNERKELSSKLGSPVYTMTVYKLVKRATIELSDKTLILISTDIDADIEQIVKKLLGNKEKILEKLEIR
;
A
#
# COMPACT_ATOMS: atom_id res chain seq x y z
N MET A 1 16.47 0.87 -7.92
CA MET A 1 15.76 -0.31 -8.44
C MET A 1 15.58 -0.14 -9.92
N THR A 2 15.81 -1.20 -10.70
CA THR A 2 15.47 -1.21 -12.14
C THR A 2 13.95 -1.30 -12.32
N LYS A 3 13.48 -1.07 -13.55
CA LYS A 3 12.06 -1.21 -13.92
C LYS A 3 11.56 -2.64 -13.67
N GLU A 4 12.37 -3.65 -13.96
CA GLU A 4 12.00 -5.05 -13.80
C GLU A 4 11.92 -5.45 -12.32
N GLU A 5 12.88 -5.02 -11.50
CA GLU A 5 12.83 -5.21 -10.05
C GLU A 5 11.59 -4.55 -9.45
N THR A 6 11.22 -3.35 -9.93
CA THR A 6 10.04 -2.63 -9.49
C THR A 6 8.76 -3.39 -9.85
N LYS A 7 8.66 -3.88 -11.09
CA LYS A 7 7.52 -4.70 -11.54
C LYS A 7 7.38 -5.98 -10.72
N LYS A 8 8.47 -6.72 -10.50
CA LYS A 8 8.49 -7.92 -9.66
C LYS A 8 8.10 -7.60 -8.21
N SER A 9 8.57 -6.48 -7.67
CA SER A 9 8.20 -6.03 -6.32
C SER A 9 6.69 -5.76 -6.22
N LEU A 10 6.10 -5.10 -7.23
CA LEU A 10 4.66 -4.81 -7.27
C LEU A 10 3.82 -6.10 -7.37
N GLN A 11 4.18 -7.03 -8.24
CA GLN A 11 3.52 -8.33 -8.35
C GLN A 11 3.54 -9.09 -7.02
N ASN A 12 4.68 -9.07 -6.34
CA ASN A 12 4.80 -9.71 -5.04
C ASN A 12 4.00 -8.98 -3.94
N ALA A 13 3.86 -7.65 -4.01
CA ALA A 13 3.02 -6.89 -3.08
C ALA A 13 1.54 -7.26 -3.27
N LEU A 14 1.08 -7.34 -4.52
CA LEU A 14 -0.29 -7.75 -4.87
C LEU A 14 -0.60 -9.17 -4.38
N ARG A 15 0.28 -10.14 -4.65
CA ARG A 15 0.10 -11.52 -4.17
C ARG A 15 -0.08 -11.57 -2.65
N ARG A 16 0.84 -10.93 -1.91
CA ARG A 16 0.77 -10.88 -0.43
C ARG A 16 -0.47 -10.15 0.06
N TRP A 17 -0.97 -9.16 -0.68
CA TRP A 17 -2.20 -8.47 -0.30
C TRP A 17 -3.40 -9.43 -0.40
N ASN A 18 -3.50 -10.19 -1.48
CA ASN A 18 -4.57 -11.19 -1.66
C ASN A 18 -4.52 -12.28 -0.58
N GLU A 19 -3.34 -12.79 -0.25
CA GLU A 19 -3.16 -13.76 0.85
C GLU A 19 -3.66 -13.21 2.20
N ARG A 20 -3.53 -11.89 2.45
CA ARG A 20 -4.10 -11.29 3.65
C ARG A 20 -5.62 -11.23 3.62
N LYS A 21 -6.23 -11.00 2.45
CA LYS A 21 -7.69 -11.00 2.31
C LYS A 21 -8.31 -12.37 2.60
N GLU A 22 -7.58 -13.45 2.34
CA GLU A 22 -8.04 -14.82 2.67
C GLU A 22 -8.22 -15.01 4.19
N LEU A 23 -7.49 -14.24 5.01
CA LEU A 23 -7.59 -14.26 6.47
C LEU A 23 -8.62 -13.27 7.03
N SER A 24 -9.31 -12.50 6.18
CA SER A 24 -10.26 -11.47 6.61
C SER A 24 -11.41 -12.01 7.46
N SER A 25 -11.84 -13.26 7.24
CA SER A 25 -12.88 -13.91 8.04
C SER A 25 -12.48 -14.11 9.51
N LYS A 26 -11.18 -14.09 9.81
CA LYS A 26 -10.62 -14.29 11.16
C LYS A 26 -10.04 -13.01 11.76
N LEU A 27 -9.41 -12.17 10.95
CA LEU A 27 -8.63 -11.02 11.40
C LEU A 27 -9.28 -9.67 11.06
N GLY A 28 -10.36 -9.68 10.28
CA GLY A 28 -10.89 -8.48 9.63
C GLY A 28 -10.12 -8.09 8.37
N SER A 29 -10.70 -7.18 7.59
CA SER A 29 -10.11 -6.72 6.33
C SER A 29 -8.77 -6.00 6.56
N PRO A 30 -7.73 -6.29 5.75
CA PRO A 30 -6.45 -5.60 5.87
C PRO A 30 -6.61 -4.10 5.53
N VAL A 31 -6.07 -3.22 6.38
CA VAL A 31 -6.15 -1.76 6.18
C VAL A 31 -4.92 -1.23 5.43
N TYR A 32 -3.72 -1.61 5.89
CA TYR A 32 -2.45 -1.36 5.22
C TYR A 32 -1.36 -2.28 5.76
N THR A 33 -0.19 -2.29 5.11
CA THR A 33 1.01 -2.99 5.61
C THR A 33 2.20 -2.05 5.55
N MET A 34 3.21 -2.30 6.40
CA MET A 34 4.46 -1.56 6.41
C MET A 34 5.64 -2.53 6.44
N THR A 35 6.70 -2.19 5.69
CA THR A 35 7.99 -2.86 5.74
C THR A 35 9.08 -1.81 5.93
N VAL A 36 9.96 -2.04 6.90
CA VAL A 36 11.11 -1.17 7.16
C VAL A 36 12.36 -1.85 6.62
N TYR A 37 13.06 -1.19 5.72
CA TYR A 37 14.39 -1.55 5.26
C TYR A 37 15.40 -0.63 5.93
N LYS A 38 16.69 -0.99 5.91
CA LYS A 38 17.75 -0.14 6.47
C LYS A 38 17.79 1.28 5.89
N LEU A 39 17.30 1.47 4.66
CA LEU A 39 17.39 2.74 3.94
C LEU A 39 16.03 3.42 3.72
N VAL A 40 14.92 2.68 3.76
CA VAL A 40 13.59 3.18 3.39
C VAL A 40 12.49 2.51 4.19
N LYS A 41 11.39 3.21 4.42
CA LYS A 41 10.13 2.60 4.83
C LYS A 41 9.23 2.44 3.60
N ARG A 42 8.46 1.35 3.56
CA ARG A 42 7.44 1.12 2.54
C ARG A 42 6.12 0.78 3.14
N ALA A 43 5.05 1.31 2.56
CA ALA A 43 3.69 0.93 2.90
C ALA A 43 2.95 0.42 1.66
N THR A 44 2.09 -0.58 1.87
CA THR A 44 1.13 -1.03 0.86
C THR A 44 -0.27 -0.77 1.38
N ILE A 45 -1.09 -0.03 0.63
CA ILE A 45 -2.43 0.41 1.02
C ILE A 45 -3.40 0.07 -0.10
N GLU A 46 -4.56 -0.50 0.24
CA GLU A 46 -5.68 -0.62 -0.69
C GLU A 46 -6.55 0.63 -0.60
N LEU A 47 -6.68 1.37 -1.70
CA LEU A 47 -7.57 2.53 -1.76
C LEU A 47 -8.99 2.16 -2.21
N SER A 48 -9.11 1.13 -3.04
CA SER A 48 -10.36 0.55 -3.52
C SER A 48 -10.14 -0.92 -3.88
N ASP A 49 -11.20 -1.68 -4.13
CA ASP A 49 -11.14 -3.13 -4.41
C ASP A 49 -10.17 -3.52 -5.55
N LYS A 50 -9.85 -2.57 -6.43
CA LYS A 50 -8.98 -2.76 -7.60
C LYS A 50 -7.68 -1.95 -7.55
N THR A 51 -7.48 -1.16 -6.51
CA THR A 51 -6.38 -0.18 -6.45
C THR A 51 -5.52 -0.38 -5.23
N LEU A 52 -4.28 -0.81 -5.49
CA LEU A 52 -3.24 -0.97 -4.49
C LEU A 52 -2.14 0.07 -4.71
N ILE A 53 -1.86 0.88 -3.69
CA ILE A 53 -0.78 1.85 -3.69
C ILE A 53 0.41 1.26 -2.93
N LEU A 54 1.60 1.43 -3.52
CA LEU A 54 2.87 1.18 -2.87
C LEU A 54 3.61 2.51 -2.66
N ILE A 55 3.92 2.83 -1.41
CA ILE A 55 4.61 4.06 -1.02
C ILE A 55 6.00 3.68 -0.54
N SER A 56 7.01 4.43 -0.95
CA SER A 56 8.35 4.39 -0.35
C SER A 56 8.69 5.76 0.20
N THR A 57 9.27 5.80 1.39
CA THR A 57 9.71 7.02 2.06
C THR A 57 11.11 6.81 2.60
N ASP A 58 11.79 7.90 2.94
CA ASP A 58 13.02 7.84 3.74
C ASP A 58 12.73 7.21 5.12
N ILE A 59 13.79 6.72 5.76
CA ILE A 59 13.71 5.98 7.02
C ILE A 59 13.14 6.83 8.17
N ASP A 60 13.34 8.14 8.13
CA ASP A 60 12.89 9.07 9.18
C ASP A 60 11.45 9.56 9.00
N ALA A 61 10.81 9.23 7.88
CA ALA A 61 9.44 9.65 7.62
C ALA A 61 8.44 8.94 8.57
N ASP A 62 7.43 9.70 9.00
CA ASP A 62 6.26 9.18 9.71
C ASP A 62 5.27 8.60 8.69
N ILE A 63 5.54 7.36 8.30
CA ILE A 63 4.72 6.65 7.31
C ILE A 63 3.31 6.35 7.84
N GLU A 64 3.12 6.26 9.15
CA GLU A 64 1.79 6.06 9.73
C GLU A 64 0.93 7.31 9.56
N GLN A 65 1.47 8.50 9.82
CA GLN A 65 0.78 9.75 9.55
C GLN A 65 0.47 9.93 8.06
N ILE A 66 1.39 9.53 7.17
CA ILE A 66 1.17 9.56 5.72
C ILE A 66 0.01 8.63 5.33
N VAL A 67 0.02 7.39 5.80
CA VAL A 67 -1.05 6.41 5.56
C VAL A 67 -2.40 6.96 6.05
N LYS A 68 -2.46 7.49 7.27
CA LYS A 68 -3.69 8.09 7.84
C LYS A 68 -4.23 9.23 6.96
N LYS A 69 -3.36 10.13 6.51
CA LYS A 69 -3.73 11.23 5.61
C LYS A 69 -4.27 10.71 4.28
N LEU A 70 -3.63 9.70 3.70
CA LEU A 70 -4.08 9.12 2.43
C LEU A 70 -5.45 8.45 2.56
N LEU A 71 -5.64 7.62 3.58
CA LEU A 71 -6.93 6.97 3.84
C LEU A 71 -8.04 7.98 4.12
N GLY A 72 -7.74 9.04 4.88
CA GLY A 72 -8.69 10.13 5.15
C GLY A 72 -9.06 10.96 3.92
N ASN A 73 -8.25 10.92 2.86
CA ASN A 73 -8.50 11.64 1.61
C ASN A 73 -8.79 10.69 0.42
N LYS A 74 -9.09 9.41 0.68
CA LYS A 74 -9.15 8.36 -0.36
C LYS A 74 -10.07 8.70 -1.53
N GLU A 75 -11.28 9.21 -1.25
CA GLU A 75 -12.27 9.56 -2.29
C GLU A 75 -11.72 10.65 -3.23
N LYS A 76 -11.11 11.69 -2.65
CA LYS A 76 -10.54 12.81 -3.40
C LYS A 76 -9.33 12.39 -4.24
N ILE A 77 -8.60 11.36 -3.79
CA ILE A 77 -7.47 10.78 -4.53
C ILE A 77 -7.99 9.93 -5.70
N LEU A 78 -8.99 9.07 -5.46
CA LEU A 78 -9.60 8.24 -6.49
C LEU A 78 -10.22 9.10 -7.60
N GLU A 79 -10.95 10.16 -7.24
CA GLU A 79 -11.51 11.13 -8.19
C GLU A 79 -10.43 11.77 -9.06
N LYS A 80 -9.35 12.27 -8.46
CA LYS A 80 -8.24 12.91 -9.18
C LYS A 80 -7.48 11.98 -10.10
N LEU A 81 -7.42 10.70 -9.76
CA LEU A 81 -6.74 9.68 -10.56
C LEU A 81 -7.66 9.07 -11.62
N GLU A 82 -8.92 9.54 -11.71
CA GLU A 82 -9.95 9.00 -12.62
C GLU A 82 -10.19 7.49 -12.40
N ILE A 83 -9.91 7.00 -11.19
CA ILE A 83 -10.09 5.62 -10.79
C ILE A 83 -11.49 5.50 -10.18
N ARG A 84 -12.41 4.86 -10.90
CA ARG A 84 -13.77 4.54 -10.44
C ARG A 84 -13.82 3.22 -9.70
#